data_AF-A0A3P7QIH7-F1
#
_entry.id   AF-A0A3P7QIH7-F1
#
_cell.length_a   1.000
_cell.length_b   1.000
_cell.length_c   1.000
_cell.angle_alpha   90.00
_cell.angle_beta   90.00
_cell.angle_gamma   90.00
#
_symmetry.space_group_name_H-M   'P 1'
#
loop_
_entity.id
_entity.type
_entity.pdbx_description
1 polymer ?
#
loop_
_entity_poly.entity_id
_entity_poly.type
_entity_poly.pdbx_seq_one_letter_code
_entity_poly.pdbx_strand_id
1 'polypeptide(L)'
;MKTSLIFFNLQIIAEVDELGGMAKAVASGMAKTKIEESAAKKQARIDSGKDVIVGVNKYQTDEKTQFEVLKVDNKKVAESQFHRLEQLRNSRNHHDVDRTLDALTKGAAGKENLLALAVEAARARCTVGEISLAMEKVFTRIHFQNQSEFFQLNERIKKFAEKEGRQPRIMVTKMGQDGHDRGAKVIASAFADFGMG
;
A
#
# COMPACT_ATOMS: atom_id res chain seq x y z
N MET A 1 5.81 -24.49 23.37
CA MET A 1 5.32 -23.55 22.34
C MET A 1 5.49 -22.08 22.72
N LYS A 2 5.05 -21.62 23.92
CA LYS A 2 5.21 -20.22 24.36
C LYS A 2 6.66 -19.71 24.38
N THR A 3 7.61 -20.52 24.86
CA THR A 3 9.03 -20.14 24.93
C THR A 3 9.66 -19.96 23.54
N SER A 4 9.26 -20.76 22.56
CA SER A 4 9.78 -20.70 21.18
C SER A 4 9.35 -19.44 20.44
N LEU A 5 8.11 -18.97 20.65
CA LEU A 5 7.64 -17.72 20.07
C LEU A 5 8.41 -16.52 20.63
N ILE A 6 8.70 -16.52 21.93
CA ILE A 6 9.46 -15.46 22.59
C ILE A 6 10.87 -15.37 22.03
N PHE A 7 11.59 -16.50 21.93
CA PHE A 7 12.95 -16.52 21.38
C PHE A 7 13.01 -16.02 19.93
N PHE A 8 12.09 -16.47 19.08
CA PHE A 8 12.03 -16.02 17.69
C PHE A 8 11.75 -14.52 17.58
N ASN A 9 10.82 -13.99 18.37
CA ASN A 9 10.51 -12.56 18.37
C ASN A 9 11.70 -11.73 18.85
N LEU A 10 12.43 -12.19 19.88
CA LEU A 10 13.62 -11.49 20.38
C LEU A 10 14.75 -11.43 19.34
N GLN A 11 14.90 -12.46 18.50
CA GLN A 11 15.86 -12.42 17.39
C GLN A 11 15.50 -11.34 16.36
N ILE A 12 14.23 -11.23 15.98
CA ILE A 12 13.78 -10.18 15.06
C ILE A 12 13.99 -8.79 15.66
N ILE A 13 13.71 -8.63 16.96
CA ILE A 13 13.96 -7.36 17.66
C ILE A 13 15.45 -7.01 17.63
N ALA A 14 16.33 -7.97 17.90
CA ALA A 14 17.77 -7.76 17.83
C ALA A 14 18.24 -7.34 16.42
N GLU A 15 17.76 -8.00 15.36
CA GLU A 15 18.05 -7.61 13.96
C GLU A 15 17.61 -6.17 13.66
N VAL A 16 16.45 -5.75 14.18
CA VAL A 16 15.95 -4.38 14.02
C VAL A 16 16.81 -3.38 14.78
N ASP A 17 17.22 -3.71 16.01
CA ASP A 17 18.07 -2.85 16.83
C ASP A 17 19.47 -2.69 16.24
N GLU A 18 20.05 -3.76 15.67
CA GLU A 18 21.33 -3.72 14.94
C GLU A 18 21.27 -2.82 13.70
N LEU A 19 20.12 -2.78 13.00
CA LEU A 19 19.88 -1.84 11.89
C LEU A 19 19.66 -0.40 12.36
N GLY A 20 19.63 -0.15 13.67
CA GLY A 20 19.42 1.17 14.28
C GLY A 20 17.94 1.55 14.44
N GLY A 21 17.09 0.55 14.64
CA GLY A 21 15.68 0.69 14.99
C GLY A 21 14.71 0.56 13.81
N MET A 22 13.42 0.44 14.14
CA MET A 22 12.37 0.09 13.17
C MET A 22 12.23 1.12 12.03
N ALA A 23 12.45 2.40 12.29
CA ALA A 23 12.40 3.43 11.25
C ALA A 23 13.41 3.16 10.12
N LYS A 24 14.65 2.78 10.47
CA LYS A 24 15.68 2.39 9.50
C LYS A 24 15.35 1.06 8.82
N ALA A 25 14.81 0.09 9.56
CA ALA A 25 14.37 -1.19 9.00
C ALA A 25 13.21 -1.06 7.99
N VAL A 26 12.30 -0.10 8.18
CA VAL A 26 11.25 0.23 7.20
C VAL A 26 11.86 0.93 5.99
N ALA A 27 12.73 1.93 6.22
CA ALA A 27 13.37 2.68 5.15
C ALA A 27 14.26 1.81 4.26
N SER A 28 14.92 0.80 4.82
CA SER A 28 15.74 -0.16 4.07
C SER A 28 14.93 -1.22 3.32
N GLY A 29 13.62 -1.30 3.55
CA GLY A 29 12.74 -2.31 2.95
C GLY A 29 12.76 -3.68 3.63
N MET A 30 13.66 -3.91 4.60
CA MET A 30 13.82 -5.22 5.27
C MET A 30 12.49 -5.78 5.81
N ALA A 31 11.74 -4.93 6.53
CA ALA A 31 10.49 -5.36 7.15
C ALA A 31 9.43 -5.76 6.11
N LYS A 32 9.38 -5.02 5.00
CA LYS A 32 8.48 -5.26 3.89
C LYS A 32 8.82 -6.57 3.19
N THR A 33 10.10 -6.80 2.87
CA THR A 33 10.58 -8.03 2.23
C THR A 33 10.24 -9.27 3.06
N LYS A 34 10.50 -9.26 4.38
CA LYS A 34 10.16 -10.42 5.25
C LYS A 34 8.65 -10.74 5.26
N ILE A 35 7.78 -9.72 5.23
CA ILE A 35 6.33 -9.92 5.16
C ILE A 35 5.93 -10.49 3.80
N GLU A 36 6.51 -9.98 2.71
CA GLU A 36 6.25 -10.45 1.36
C GLU A 36 6.70 -11.90 1.14
N GLU A 37 7.89 -12.28 1.63
CA GLU A 37 8.34 -13.67 1.63
C GLU A 37 7.39 -14.61 2.37
N SER A 38 6.91 -14.18 3.54
CA SER A 38 5.93 -14.94 4.32
C SER A 38 4.62 -15.12 3.55
N ALA A 39 4.15 -14.05 2.88
CA ALA A 39 2.96 -14.10 2.04
C ALA A 39 3.12 -15.04 0.83
N ALA A 40 4.27 -15.00 0.16
CA ALA A 40 4.60 -15.89 -0.96
C ALA A 40 4.66 -17.36 -0.51
N LYS A 41 5.36 -17.65 0.60
CA LYS A 41 5.40 -19.00 1.21
C LYS A 41 4.01 -19.51 1.57
N LYS A 42 3.17 -18.66 2.15
CA LYS A 42 1.78 -19.02 2.50
C LYS A 42 0.96 -19.31 1.25
N GLN A 43 1.09 -18.49 0.20
CA GLN A 43 0.38 -18.73 -1.06
C GLN A 43 0.79 -20.06 -1.69
N ALA A 44 2.10 -20.33 -1.81
CA ALA A 44 2.61 -21.58 -2.37
C ALA A 44 2.10 -22.82 -1.60
N ARG A 45 1.94 -22.73 -0.26
CA ARG A 45 1.35 -23.80 0.55
C ARG A 45 -0.14 -24.00 0.30
N ILE A 46 -0.90 -22.93 0.07
CA ILE A 46 -2.32 -23.02 -0.29
C ILE A 46 -2.46 -23.63 -1.68
N ASP A 47 -1.69 -23.15 -2.66
CA ASP A 47 -1.77 -23.59 -4.06
C ASP A 47 -1.32 -25.06 -4.23
N SER A 48 -0.32 -25.49 -3.45
CA SER A 48 0.11 -26.91 -3.40
C SER A 48 -0.80 -27.82 -2.58
N GLY A 49 -1.88 -27.29 -1.99
CA GLY A 49 -2.83 -28.06 -1.16
C GLY A 49 -2.30 -28.49 0.21
N LYS A 50 -1.08 -28.07 0.59
CA LYS A 50 -0.51 -28.33 1.93
C LYS A 50 -1.33 -27.63 3.02
N ASP A 51 -1.75 -26.40 2.76
CA ASP A 51 -2.67 -25.66 3.61
C ASP A 51 -4.08 -25.74 3.02
N VAL A 52 -4.98 -26.46 3.70
CA VAL A 52 -6.36 -26.67 3.22
C VAL A 52 -7.24 -25.49 3.60
N ILE A 53 -7.95 -24.95 2.60
CA ILE A 53 -9.01 -23.96 2.76
C ILE A 53 -10.29 -24.57 2.19
N VAL A 54 -11.22 -24.94 3.09
CA VAL A 54 -12.51 -25.56 2.75
C VAL A 54 -13.31 -24.62 1.85
N GLY A 55 -13.81 -25.15 0.74
CA GLY A 55 -14.55 -24.39 -0.26
C GLY A 55 -13.68 -23.60 -1.24
N VAL A 56 -12.35 -23.57 -1.06
CA VAL A 56 -11.42 -22.86 -1.95
C VAL A 56 -10.48 -23.79 -2.69
N ASN A 57 -9.66 -24.59 -2.01
CA ASN A 57 -8.74 -25.55 -2.67
C ASN A 57 -9.09 -27.02 -2.38
N LYS A 58 -10.02 -27.28 -1.46
CA LYS A 58 -10.53 -28.61 -1.14
C LYS A 58 -11.98 -28.52 -0.71
N TYR A 59 -12.76 -29.56 -0.99
CA TYR A 59 -14.19 -29.63 -0.65
C TYR A 59 -14.98 -28.46 -1.29
N GLN A 60 -14.75 -28.21 -2.58
CA GLN A 60 -15.50 -27.23 -3.35
C GLN A 60 -16.91 -27.75 -3.64
N THR A 61 -17.87 -26.84 -3.73
CA THR A 61 -19.24 -27.12 -4.20
C THR A 61 -19.45 -26.49 -5.57
N ASP A 62 -20.23 -27.15 -6.42
CA ASP A 62 -20.65 -26.61 -7.73
C ASP A 62 -21.80 -25.59 -7.60
N GLU A 63 -22.39 -25.48 -6.40
CA GLU A 63 -23.44 -24.52 -6.11
C GLU A 63 -22.92 -23.08 -6.13
N LYS A 64 -23.44 -22.28 -7.07
CA LYS A 64 -23.11 -20.86 -7.16
C LYS A 64 -24.03 -20.07 -6.24
N THR A 65 -23.54 -19.68 -5.06
CA THR A 65 -24.23 -18.73 -4.19
C THR A 65 -24.17 -17.34 -4.79
N GLN A 66 -25.31 -16.78 -5.18
CA GLN A 66 -25.42 -15.37 -5.52
C GLN A 66 -25.64 -14.57 -4.24
N PHE A 67 -24.76 -13.61 -3.98
CA PHE A 67 -24.91 -12.65 -2.88
C PHE A 67 -24.97 -11.24 -3.46
N GLU A 68 -25.88 -10.44 -2.92
CA GLU A 68 -25.93 -9.02 -3.27
C GLU A 68 -24.75 -8.30 -2.62
N VAL A 69 -23.90 -7.70 -3.44
CA VAL A 69 -22.80 -6.86 -2.99
C VAL A 69 -23.26 -5.41 -3.01
N LEU A 70 -23.04 -4.68 -1.92
CA LEU A 70 -23.30 -3.24 -1.88
C LEU A 70 -22.41 -2.54 -2.91
N LYS A 71 -23.03 -1.99 -3.95
CA LYS A 71 -22.35 -1.19 -4.96
C LYS A 71 -22.52 0.30 -4.63
N VAL A 72 -21.42 0.96 -4.31
CA VAL A 72 -21.41 2.41 -4.09
C VAL A 72 -21.47 3.13 -5.43
N ASP A 73 -22.42 4.07 -5.57
CA ASP A 73 -22.47 4.98 -6.71
C ASP A 73 -21.46 6.11 -6.54
N ASN A 74 -20.26 5.88 -7.06
CA ASN A 74 -19.16 6.85 -7.00
C ASN A 74 -19.48 8.16 -7.73
N LYS A 75 -20.33 8.14 -8.77
CA LYS A 75 -20.69 9.36 -9.50
C LYS A 75 -21.53 10.26 -8.62
N LYS A 76 -22.58 9.71 -8.01
CA LYS A 76 -23.46 10.45 -7.09
C LYS A 76 -22.69 10.97 -5.86
N VAL A 77 -21.80 10.14 -5.31
CA VAL A 77 -20.95 10.57 -4.18
C VAL A 77 -20.05 11.73 -4.61
N ALA A 78 -19.34 11.61 -5.74
CA ALA A 78 -18.45 12.66 -6.23
C ALA A 78 -19.20 13.99 -6.47
N GLU A 79 -20.33 13.95 -7.16
CA GLU A 79 -21.19 15.13 -7.39
C GLU A 79 -21.59 15.81 -6.07
N SER A 80 -22.00 15.02 -5.07
CA SER A 80 -22.36 15.56 -3.76
C SER A 80 -21.17 16.21 -3.03
N GLN A 81 -19.96 15.66 -3.17
CA GLN A 81 -18.76 16.22 -2.56
C GLN A 81 -18.31 17.50 -3.27
N PHE A 82 -18.40 17.55 -4.60
CA PHE A 82 -18.11 18.78 -5.36
C PHE A 82 -19.00 19.93 -4.93
N HIS A 83 -20.31 19.69 -4.84
CA HIS A 83 -21.26 20.71 -4.40
C HIS A 83 -20.95 21.20 -2.97
N ARG A 84 -20.63 20.30 -2.04
CA ARG A 84 -20.26 20.68 -0.67
C ARG A 84 -18.98 21.51 -0.63
N LEU A 85 -17.98 21.14 -1.43
CA LEU A 85 -16.72 21.87 -1.52
C LEU A 85 -16.92 23.28 -2.11
N GLU A 86 -17.78 23.41 -3.11
CA GLU A 86 -18.13 24.70 -3.71
C GLU A 86 -18.81 25.60 -2.68
N GLN A 87 -19.84 25.09 -1.98
CA GLN A 87 -20.51 25.84 -0.91
C GLN A 87 -19.53 26.26 0.19
N LEU A 88 -18.71 25.33 0.67
CA LEU A 88 -17.71 25.58 1.70
C LEU A 88 -16.74 26.70 1.30
N ARG A 89 -16.26 26.66 0.05
CA ARG A 89 -15.31 27.65 -0.47
C ARG A 89 -15.93 29.02 -0.64
N ASN A 90 -17.20 29.09 -1.03
CA ASN A 90 -17.92 30.34 -1.23
C ASN A 90 -18.35 31.02 0.09
N SER A 91 -18.53 30.25 1.17
CA SER A 91 -19.05 30.76 2.45
C SER A 91 -17.99 31.04 3.51
N ARG A 92 -16.73 30.72 3.27
CA ARG A 92 -15.65 30.83 4.28
C ARG A 92 -14.91 32.16 4.22
N ASN A 93 -14.27 32.55 5.32
CA ASN A 93 -13.38 33.70 5.34
C ASN A 93 -12.04 33.34 4.69
N HIS A 94 -11.80 33.85 3.48
CA HIS A 94 -10.56 33.59 2.74
C HIS A 94 -9.31 34.08 3.46
N HIS A 95 -9.38 35.23 4.14
CA HIS A 95 -8.23 35.75 4.89
C HIS A 95 -7.82 34.82 6.05
N ASP A 96 -8.79 34.24 6.75
CA ASP A 96 -8.51 33.28 7.83
C ASP A 96 -7.93 31.96 7.29
N VAL A 97 -8.42 31.50 6.14
CA VAL A 97 -7.88 30.33 5.44
C VAL A 97 -6.43 30.55 5.08
N ASP A 98 -6.12 31.65 4.39
CA ASP A 98 -4.75 31.94 3.93
C ASP A 98 -3.78 32.06 5.12
N ARG A 99 -4.20 32.78 6.16
CA ARG A 99 -3.42 32.95 7.40
C ARG A 99 -3.13 31.61 8.08
N THR A 100 -4.13 30.74 8.22
CA THR A 100 -3.97 29.47 8.94
C THR A 100 -3.16 28.45 8.14
N LEU A 101 -3.30 28.41 6.81
CA LEU A 101 -2.47 27.57 5.94
C LEU A 101 -1.01 28.04 5.89
N ASP A 102 -0.76 29.35 5.91
CA ASP A 102 0.60 29.90 6.00
C ASP A 102 1.25 29.56 7.35
N ALA A 103 0.52 29.72 8.46
CA ALA A 103 0.96 29.30 9.78
C ALA A 103 1.30 27.80 9.82
N LEU A 104 0.46 26.96 9.22
CA LEU A 104 0.73 25.52 9.13
C LEU A 104 1.98 25.20 8.30
N THR A 105 2.19 25.92 7.20
CA THR A 105 3.40 25.77 6.36
C THR A 105 4.66 26.15 7.14
N LYS A 106 4.62 27.27 7.88
CA LYS A 106 5.72 27.72 8.74
C LYS A 106 5.98 26.75 9.89
N GLY A 107 4.92 26.28 10.55
CA GLY A 107 5.00 25.29 11.61
C GLY A 107 5.62 23.98 11.14
N ALA A 108 5.32 23.54 9.91
CA ALA A 108 5.91 22.34 9.29
C ALA A 108 7.44 22.47 9.09
N ALA A 109 7.94 23.67 8.79
CA ALA A 109 9.38 23.94 8.70
C ALA A 109 10.05 24.12 10.07
N GLY A 110 9.26 24.30 11.14
CA GLY A 110 9.72 24.58 12.49
C GLY A 110 9.57 23.41 13.45
N LYS A 111 9.29 23.75 14.72
CA LYS A 111 9.06 22.81 15.82
C LYS A 111 7.69 23.00 16.47
N GLU A 112 6.78 23.68 15.78
CA GLU A 112 5.44 23.96 16.29
C GLU A 112 4.56 22.70 16.30
N ASN A 113 3.49 22.74 17.09
CA ASN A 113 2.53 21.64 17.14
C ASN A 113 1.62 21.68 15.90
N LEU A 114 1.89 20.82 14.94
CA LEU A 114 1.12 20.73 13.68
C LEU A 114 -0.34 20.36 13.89
N LEU A 115 -0.66 19.57 14.92
CA LEU A 115 -2.06 19.23 15.22
C LEU A 115 -2.84 20.46 15.67
N ALA A 116 -2.25 21.29 16.53
CA ALA A 116 -2.88 22.53 16.98
C ALA A 116 -3.15 23.47 15.78
N LEU A 117 -2.16 23.64 14.89
CA LEU A 117 -2.29 24.45 13.68
C LEU A 117 -3.34 23.87 12.71
N ALA A 118 -3.39 22.54 12.55
CA ALA A 118 -4.39 21.88 11.71
C ALA A 118 -5.81 22.03 12.26
N VAL A 119 -6.00 22.06 13.59
CA VAL A 119 -7.29 22.34 14.22
C VAL A 119 -7.74 23.77 13.91
N GLU A 120 -6.84 24.75 13.97
CA GLU A 120 -7.17 26.13 13.59
C GLU A 120 -7.50 26.26 12.10
N ALA A 121 -6.75 25.59 11.22
CA ALA A 121 -7.06 25.53 9.79
C ALA A 121 -8.44 24.90 9.53
N ALA A 122 -8.76 23.79 10.20
CA ALA A 122 -10.07 23.14 10.09
C ALA A 122 -11.21 24.05 10.60
N ARG A 123 -10.98 24.81 11.68
CA ARG A 123 -11.94 25.80 12.20
C ARG A 123 -12.18 26.93 11.19
N ALA A 124 -11.14 27.37 10.49
CA ALA A 124 -11.21 28.32 9.38
C ALA A 124 -11.83 27.74 8.09
N ARG A 125 -12.33 26.50 8.11
CA ARG A 125 -12.93 25.80 6.96
C ARG A 125 -11.93 25.49 5.83
N CYS A 126 -10.67 25.24 6.19
CA CYS A 126 -9.73 24.60 5.28
C CYS A 126 -10.15 23.13 5.04
N THR A 127 -9.96 22.67 3.82
CA THR A 127 -10.20 21.28 3.42
C THR A 127 -9.01 20.40 3.80
N VAL A 128 -9.24 19.08 3.88
CA VAL A 128 -8.15 18.11 4.09
C VAL A 128 -7.06 18.27 3.03
N GLY A 129 -7.43 18.45 1.76
CA GLY A 129 -6.48 18.64 0.68
C GLY A 129 -5.62 19.90 0.84
N GLU A 130 -6.20 21.03 1.26
CA GLU A 130 -5.45 22.28 1.50
C GLU A 130 -4.47 22.15 2.68
N ILE A 131 -4.89 21.50 3.77
CA ILE A 131 -4.04 21.22 4.94
C ILE A 131 -2.87 20.32 4.53
N SER A 132 -3.14 19.23 3.81
CA SER A 132 -2.10 18.33 3.30
C SER A 132 -1.15 19.03 2.35
N LEU A 133 -1.65 19.85 1.41
CA LEU A 133 -0.82 20.60 0.47
C LEU A 133 0.07 21.65 1.17
N ALA A 134 -0.44 22.30 2.22
CA ALA A 134 0.37 23.24 3.01
C ALA A 134 1.57 22.54 3.67
N MET A 135 1.36 21.34 4.23
CA MET A 135 2.44 20.53 4.80
C MET A 135 3.38 19.95 3.72
N GLU A 136 2.85 19.60 2.56
CA GLU A 136 3.62 19.04 1.44
C GLU A 136 4.68 20.00 0.91
N LYS A 137 4.45 21.32 1.01
CA LYS A 137 5.45 22.36 0.68
C LYS A 137 6.77 22.17 1.43
N VAL A 138 6.75 21.51 2.59
CA VAL A 138 7.94 21.24 3.42
C VAL A 138 8.32 19.76 3.38
N PHE A 139 7.37 18.83 3.57
CA PHE A 139 7.69 17.42 3.79
C PHE A 139 7.83 16.58 2.50
N THR A 140 7.47 17.13 1.34
CA THR A 140 7.43 16.44 0.03
C THR A 140 6.59 15.15 0.05
N ARG A 141 6.33 14.56 -1.13
CA ARG A 141 5.66 13.27 -1.25
C ARG A 141 6.68 12.15 -1.21
N ILE A 142 6.43 11.14 -0.39
CA ILE A 142 7.25 9.94 -0.34
C ILE A 142 6.90 9.07 -1.55
N HIS A 143 7.90 8.79 -2.39
CA HIS A 143 7.82 7.82 -3.48
C HIS A 143 8.57 6.56 -3.08
N PHE A 144 7.89 5.41 -3.06
CA PHE A 144 8.51 4.12 -2.79
C PHE A 144 9.00 3.49 -4.10
N GLN A 145 10.29 3.20 -4.20
CA GLN A 145 10.84 2.35 -5.25
C GLN A 145 10.94 0.91 -4.70
N ASN A 146 10.33 -0.05 -5.41
CA ASN A 146 10.47 -1.46 -5.07
C ASN A 146 11.54 -2.07 -5.97
N GLN A 147 12.62 -2.58 -5.39
CA GLN A 147 13.51 -3.53 -6.06
C GLN A 147 13.16 -4.91 -5.51
N SER A 148 12.86 -5.84 -6.41
CA SER A 148 12.57 -7.22 -6.07
C SER A 148 13.61 -8.09 -6.78
N GLU A 149 14.35 -8.91 -6.03
CA GLU A 149 15.24 -9.93 -6.59
C GLU A 149 14.47 -11.26 -6.71
N PHE A 150 14.65 -11.98 -7.82
CA PHE A 150 13.91 -13.20 -8.13
C PHE A 150 14.83 -14.31 -8.67
N PHE A 151 14.47 -15.58 -8.42
CA PHE A 151 15.25 -16.76 -8.83
C PHE A 151 14.52 -17.55 -9.93
N GLN A 152 15.24 -18.03 -10.96
CA GLN A 152 14.63 -18.56 -12.20
C GLN A 152 14.29 -20.06 -12.17
N LEU A 153 13.11 -20.43 -12.70
CA LEU A 153 12.72 -21.81 -13.05
C LEU A 153 11.51 -21.89 -14.03
N ASN A 154 11.70 -22.18 -15.34
CA ASN A 154 10.75 -23.00 -16.13
C ASN A 154 11.17 -23.37 -17.57
N GLU A 155 10.65 -24.49 -18.10
CA GLU A 155 10.84 -25.02 -19.47
C GLU A 155 9.89 -24.41 -20.51
N ARG A 156 8.63 -24.12 -20.15
CA ARG A 156 7.65 -23.54 -21.10
C ARG A 156 7.99 -22.12 -21.52
N ILE A 157 8.57 -21.36 -20.59
CA ILE A 157 9.03 -19.99 -20.86
C ILE A 157 10.25 -19.99 -21.79
N LYS A 158 11.13 -20.99 -21.66
CA LYS A 158 12.23 -21.23 -22.61
C LYS A 158 11.68 -21.48 -24.02
N LYS A 159 10.70 -22.36 -24.18
CA LYS A 159 10.07 -22.61 -25.49
C LYS A 159 9.43 -21.37 -26.11
N PHE A 160 8.80 -20.51 -25.30
CA PHE A 160 8.31 -19.21 -25.77
C PHE A 160 9.48 -18.33 -26.22
N ALA A 161 10.54 -18.24 -25.42
CA ALA A 161 11.70 -17.42 -25.73
C ALA A 161 12.47 -17.89 -26.98
N GLU A 162 12.58 -19.20 -27.17
CA GLU A 162 13.15 -19.82 -28.37
C GLU A 162 12.33 -19.49 -29.62
N LYS A 163 10.99 -19.46 -29.49
CA LYS A 163 10.09 -19.16 -30.62
C LYS A 163 10.02 -17.66 -30.94
N GLU A 164 9.94 -16.81 -29.93
CA GLU A 164 9.62 -15.38 -30.07
C GLU A 164 10.86 -14.47 -29.92
N GLY A 165 12.05 -15.05 -29.68
CA GLY A 165 13.32 -14.32 -29.53
C GLY A 165 13.45 -13.49 -28.25
N ARG A 166 12.50 -13.62 -27.31
CA ARG A 166 12.49 -12.90 -26.03
C ARG A 166 11.66 -13.61 -24.97
N GLN A 167 11.94 -13.35 -23.70
CA GLN A 167 11.04 -13.75 -22.62
C GLN A 167 9.67 -13.06 -22.75
N PRO A 168 8.58 -13.73 -22.31
CA PRO A 168 7.29 -13.09 -22.20
C PRO A 168 7.35 -12.04 -21.08
N ARG A 169 6.75 -10.86 -21.34
CA ARG A 169 6.78 -9.72 -20.43
C ARG A 169 5.39 -9.36 -19.96
N ILE A 170 5.24 -9.03 -18.67
CA ILE A 170 3.97 -8.60 -18.09
C ILE A 170 4.18 -7.39 -17.17
N MET A 171 3.35 -6.36 -17.36
CA MET A 171 3.32 -5.21 -16.45
C MET A 171 2.20 -5.39 -15.43
N VAL A 172 2.57 -5.71 -14.19
CA VAL A 172 1.63 -5.73 -13.07
C VAL A 172 1.51 -4.31 -12.53
N THR A 173 0.33 -3.68 -12.70
CA THR A 173 0.11 -2.27 -12.36
C THR A 173 -1.01 -2.06 -11.34
N LYS A 174 -0.93 -0.96 -10.59
CA LYS A 174 -1.97 -0.46 -9.68
C LYS A 174 -2.46 0.88 -10.22
N MET A 175 -3.78 1.03 -10.34
CA MET A 175 -4.41 2.26 -10.81
C MET A 175 -5.09 2.99 -9.66
N GLY A 176 -5.04 4.32 -9.66
CA GLY A 176 -5.67 5.15 -8.63
C GLY A 176 -4.95 5.09 -7.28
N GLN A 177 -5.71 5.24 -6.19
CA GLN A 177 -5.20 5.30 -4.81
C GLN A 177 -5.20 3.93 -4.10
N ASP A 178 -5.39 2.84 -4.83
CA ASP A 178 -5.50 1.51 -4.24
C ASP A 178 -4.14 0.98 -3.78
N GLY A 179 -3.95 0.94 -2.46
CA GLY A 179 -2.73 0.43 -1.81
C GLY A 179 -2.68 -1.09 -1.63
N HIS A 180 -3.70 -1.86 -2.00
CA HIS A 180 -3.67 -3.32 -1.83
C HIS A 180 -2.72 -3.98 -2.82
N ASP A 181 -1.49 -4.29 -2.39
CA ASP A 181 -0.45 -4.79 -3.29
C ASP A 181 -0.06 -6.26 -3.08
N ARG A 182 -0.56 -6.92 -2.02
CA ARG A 182 -0.22 -8.32 -1.70
C ARG A 182 -0.43 -9.26 -2.88
N GLY A 183 -1.62 -9.27 -3.48
CA GLY A 183 -1.93 -10.14 -4.62
C GLY A 183 -1.07 -9.82 -5.84
N ALA A 184 -0.89 -8.53 -6.14
CA ALA A 184 -0.06 -8.07 -7.24
C ALA A 184 1.40 -8.54 -7.10
N LYS A 185 1.98 -8.44 -5.90
CA LYS A 185 3.35 -8.87 -5.62
C LYS A 185 3.53 -10.38 -5.63
N VAL A 186 2.58 -11.12 -5.08
CA VAL A 186 2.60 -12.59 -5.14
C VAL A 186 2.57 -13.08 -6.59
N ILE A 187 1.74 -12.47 -7.43
CA ILE A 187 1.70 -12.76 -8.88
C ILE A 187 3.00 -12.36 -9.57
N ALA A 188 3.52 -11.16 -9.30
CA ALA A 188 4.78 -10.70 -9.87
C ALA A 188 5.96 -11.62 -9.51
N SER A 189 6.06 -12.02 -8.24
CA SER A 189 7.07 -12.96 -7.75
C SER A 189 6.93 -14.32 -8.41
N ALA A 190 5.72 -14.88 -8.46
CA ALA A 190 5.50 -16.18 -9.09
C ALA A 190 5.85 -16.16 -10.59
N PHE A 191 5.51 -15.10 -11.32
CA PHE A 191 5.86 -14.97 -12.74
C PHE A 191 7.36 -14.77 -12.98
N ALA A 192 8.02 -14.00 -12.14
CA ALA A 192 9.48 -13.86 -12.19
C ALA A 192 10.16 -15.20 -11.88
N ASP A 193 9.66 -15.96 -10.91
CA ASP A 193 10.14 -17.30 -10.59
C ASP A 193 9.98 -18.25 -11.79
N PHE A 194 8.94 -18.08 -12.61
CA PHE A 194 8.78 -18.85 -13.85
C PHE A 194 9.69 -18.39 -15.01
N GLY A 195 10.40 -17.27 -14.86
CA GLY A 195 11.30 -16.71 -15.88
C GLY A 195 10.67 -15.66 -16.79
N MET A 196 9.54 -15.06 -16.40
CA MET A 196 8.98 -13.89 -17.09
C MET A 196 9.77 -12.63 -16.73
N GLY A 197 9.78 -11.66 -17.64
CA GLY A 197 10.40 -10.34 -17.43
C GLY A 197 9.46 -9.16 -17.60
#